data_AF-A0A1Y1CIR1-F1
#
_entry.id   AF-A0A1Y1CIR1-F1
#
_cell.length_a   1.000
_cell.length_b   1.000
_cell.length_c   1.000
_cell.angle_alpha   90.00
_cell.angle_beta   90.00
_cell.angle_gamma   90.00
#
_symmetry.space_group_name_H-M   'P 1'
#
loop_
_entity.id
_entity.type
_entity.pdbx_description
1 polymer ?
#
loop_
_entity_poly.entity_id
_entity_poly.type
_entity_poly.pdbx_seq_one_letter_code
_entity_poly.pdbx_strand_id
1 'polypeptide(L)'
;MRRYIKIVFIVSLILSVGVSSCKDEAITPVKKEVTEKVKPKKETAKPKPKAETVAKKKLEPVVEQVPNKYFLIVASFQNIGYADRLQQKLTKEGYNSEVFDAANGFHRVSYKAFSDRNSAFQELKSERASEKTKEHWLYIKR
;
A
#
# COMPACT_ATOMS: atom_id res chain seq x y z
N MET A 1 15.58 -20.68 -59.40
CA MET A 1 16.44 -19.78 -58.61
C MET A 1 15.69 -18.76 -57.74
N ARG A 2 14.81 -17.91 -58.27
CA ARG A 2 14.12 -16.84 -57.47
C ARG A 2 13.32 -17.33 -56.25
N ARG A 3 12.69 -18.51 -56.31
CA ARG A 3 11.95 -19.09 -55.17
C ARG A 3 12.88 -19.67 -54.09
N TYR A 4 14.03 -20.21 -54.51
CA TYR A 4 15.06 -20.74 -53.61
C TYR A 4 15.74 -19.62 -52.81
N ILE A 5 16.01 -18.49 -53.46
CA ILE A 5 16.54 -17.28 -52.81
C ILE A 5 15.57 -16.77 -51.72
N LYS A 6 14.26 -16.74 -52.00
CA LYS A 6 13.26 -16.31 -51.00
C LYS A 6 13.17 -17.26 -49.79
N ILE A 7 13.27 -18.57 -50.03
CA ILE A 7 13.23 -19.58 -48.94
C ILE A 7 14.50 -19.49 -48.08
N VAL A 8 15.68 -19.32 -48.69
CA VAL A 8 16.94 -19.13 -47.96
C VAL A 8 16.91 -17.84 -47.12
N PHE A 9 16.36 -16.75 -47.65
CA PHE A 9 16.20 -15.50 -46.89
C PHE A 9 15.23 -15.64 -45.70
N ILE A 10 14.13 -16.38 -45.85
CA ILE A 10 13.15 -16.58 -44.77
C ILE A 10 13.71 -17.49 -43.67
N VAL A 11 14.44 -18.54 -44.03
CA VAL A 11 15.09 -19.44 -43.04
C VAL A 11 16.24 -18.73 -42.32
N SER A 12 16.99 -17.86 -43.00
CA SER A 12 18.04 -17.05 -42.38
C SER A 12 17.51 -16.01 -41.38
N LEU A 13 16.27 -15.51 -41.58
CA LEU A 13 15.66 -14.54 -40.67
C LEU A 13 15.22 -15.20 -39.35
N ILE A 14 14.73 -16.44 -39.41
CA ILE A 14 14.20 -17.18 -38.26
C ILE A 14 15.33 -17.73 -37.38
N LEU A 15 16.53 -17.96 -37.92
CA LEU A 15 17.71 -18.39 -37.13
C LEU A 15 18.34 -17.29 -36.27
N SER A 16 17.89 -16.03 -36.38
CA SER A 16 18.47 -14.89 -35.64
C SER A 16 17.83 -14.61 -34.27
N VAL A 17 16.78 -15.36 -33.88
CA VAL A 17 16.12 -15.20 -32.58
C VAL A 17 16.47 -16.38 -31.68
N GLY A 18 17.64 -16.32 -31.05
CA GLY A 18 17.98 -17.24 -29.97
C GLY A 18 19.43 -17.17 -29.53
N VAL A 19 19.75 -16.29 -28.58
CA VAL A 19 20.36 -16.60 -27.27
C VAL A 19 20.79 -15.30 -26.57
N SER A 20 20.13 -14.95 -25.47
CA SER A 20 20.77 -14.16 -24.41
C SER A 20 20.41 -14.79 -23.08
N SER A 21 21.31 -15.68 -22.65
CA SER A 21 21.28 -16.41 -21.39
C SER A 21 22.26 -15.75 -20.42
N CYS A 22 21.77 -15.55 -19.19
CA CYS A 22 22.46 -15.28 -17.92
C CYS A 22 23.29 -14.00 -17.76
N LYS A 23 22.92 -13.23 -16.71
CA LYS A 23 23.91 -12.88 -15.68
C LYS A 23 23.23 -12.65 -14.33
N ASP A 24 23.56 -13.52 -13.38
CA ASP A 24 23.39 -13.33 -11.95
C ASP A 24 24.01 -12.00 -11.51
N GLU A 25 23.28 -11.23 -10.72
CA GLU A 25 23.88 -10.35 -9.72
C GLU A 25 23.12 -10.48 -8.40
N ALA A 26 23.76 -11.14 -7.44
CA ALA A 26 23.49 -10.97 -6.03
C ALA A 26 24.16 -9.66 -5.58
N ILE A 27 23.37 -8.67 -5.15
CA ILE A 27 23.86 -7.55 -4.35
C ILE A 27 22.96 -7.39 -3.12
N THR A 28 23.58 -7.81 -2.02
CA THR A 28 23.37 -7.55 -0.60
C THR A 28 22.43 -6.42 -0.14
N PRO A 29 21.73 -6.64 1.00
CA PRO A 29 20.89 -5.63 1.65
C PRO A 29 21.73 -4.54 2.32
N VAL A 30 21.62 -3.30 1.83
CA VAL A 30 22.16 -2.12 2.52
C VAL A 30 21.23 -1.74 3.67
N LYS A 31 21.61 -2.25 4.82
CA LYS A 31 21.34 -1.75 6.17
C LYS A 31 21.41 -0.20 6.21
N LYS A 32 20.28 0.45 6.48
CA LYS A 32 20.25 1.75 7.19
C LYS A 32 19.48 1.57 8.49
N GLU A 33 20.23 1.14 9.50
CA GLU A 33 19.97 1.48 10.89
C GLU A 33 20.08 3.01 11.02
N VAL A 34 18.99 3.68 11.39
CA VAL A 34 19.07 4.80 12.34
C VAL A 34 18.09 4.50 13.46
N THR A 35 18.69 3.88 14.46
CA THR A 35 18.30 3.79 15.85
C THR A 35 18.20 5.19 16.46
N GLU A 36 17.07 5.56 17.07
CA GLU A 36 17.04 6.17 18.41
C GLU A 36 15.59 6.09 18.94
N LYS A 37 15.29 5.08 19.78
CA LYS A 37 15.13 5.14 21.26
C LYS A 37 13.89 5.94 21.68
N VAL A 38 13.06 5.54 22.65
CA VAL A 38 13.17 4.63 23.80
C VAL A 38 11.72 4.48 24.31
N LYS A 39 11.16 3.26 24.40
CA LYS A 39 11.06 2.37 25.59
C LYS A 39 10.07 2.86 26.68
N PRO A 40 9.55 2.00 27.60
CA PRO A 40 9.29 0.53 27.54
C PRO A 40 8.03 0.07 28.35
N LYS A 41 7.87 -1.27 28.48
CA LYS A 41 7.18 -2.07 29.54
C LYS A 41 5.66 -2.30 29.39
N LYS A 42 5.08 -3.47 29.72
CA LYS A 42 5.56 -4.80 30.18
C LYS A 42 4.37 -5.76 30.15
N GLU A 43 4.68 -7.02 29.90
CA GLU A 43 3.95 -8.26 30.18
C GLU A 43 3.44 -8.39 31.64
N THR A 44 2.31 -9.11 31.85
CA THR A 44 2.03 -10.12 32.92
C THR A 44 0.63 -10.03 33.59
N ALA A 45 0.11 -11.23 33.89
CA ALA A 45 -1.15 -11.69 34.48
C ALA A 45 -1.64 -11.11 35.84
N LYS A 46 -2.93 -11.37 36.13
CA LYS A 46 -3.75 -11.26 37.39
C LYS A 46 -3.10 -11.90 38.65
N PRO A 47 -3.61 -11.77 39.92
CA PRO A 47 -4.74 -10.97 40.51
C PRO A 47 -4.53 -10.30 41.94
N LYS A 48 -5.37 -9.28 42.28
CA LYS A 48 -5.89 -8.75 43.62
C LYS A 48 -4.90 -8.31 44.76
N PRO A 49 -5.31 -7.54 45.82
CA PRO A 49 -6.34 -6.49 45.99
C PRO A 49 -5.91 -5.22 46.85
N LYS A 50 -6.71 -4.13 46.75
CA LYS A 50 -7.01 -3.08 47.77
C LYS A 50 -5.94 -2.03 48.18
N ALA A 51 -6.15 -0.77 47.76
CA ALA A 51 -6.31 0.41 48.63
C ALA A 51 -6.61 1.65 47.77
N GLU A 52 -7.69 2.35 48.12
CA GLU A 52 -8.17 3.57 47.46
C GLU A 52 -7.23 4.75 47.72
N THR A 53 -6.90 5.50 46.68
CA THR A 53 -6.55 6.91 46.82
C THR A 53 -7.05 7.61 45.56
N VAL A 54 -8.18 8.30 45.70
CA VAL A 54 -8.86 9.02 44.62
C VAL A 54 -8.02 10.24 44.27
N ALA A 55 -7.06 10.06 43.36
CA ALA A 55 -6.41 11.17 42.68
C ALA A 55 -7.42 11.75 41.69
N LYS A 56 -7.81 13.01 41.93
CA LYS A 56 -8.69 13.81 41.08
C LYS A 56 -8.10 13.89 39.67
N LYS A 57 -8.54 12.98 38.79
CA LYS A 57 -8.08 12.90 37.40
C LYS A 57 -8.52 14.18 36.68
N LYS A 58 -7.54 15.04 36.37
CA LYS A 58 -7.67 16.13 35.41
C LYS A 58 -8.16 15.50 34.12
N LEU A 59 -9.42 15.76 33.77
CA LEU A 59 -9.99 15.34 32.50
C LEU A 59 -9.20 16.08 31.41
N GLU A 60 -8.29 15.36 30.75
CA GLU A 60 -7.72 15.84 29.50
C GLU A 60 -8.87 16.05 28.52
N PRO A 61 -8.89 17.19 27.78
CA PRO A 61 -9.93 17.41 26.80
C PRO A 61 -9.89 16.23 25.82
N VAL A 62 -11.00 15.51 25.74
CA VAL A 62 -11.20 14.48 24.72
C VAL A 62 -11.14 15.21 23.38
N VAL A 63 -9.99 15.16 22.72
CA VAL A 63 -9.83 15.66 21.36
C VAL A 63 -10.71 14.79 20.51
N GLU A 64 -11.88 15.31 20.16
CA GLU A 64 -12.84 14.64 19.30
C GLU A 64 -12.14 14.42 17.94
N GLN A 65 -11.78 13.17 17.67
CA GLN A 65 -11.10 12.82 16.42
C GLN A 65 -12.10 12.98 15.29
N VAL A 66 -11.87 13.98 14.42
CA VAL A 66 -12.68 14.19 13.22
C VAL A 66 -12.59 12.93 12.34
N PRO A 67 -13.72 12.33 11.95
CA PRO A 67 -13.71 11.10 11.17
C PRO A 67 -13.11 11.32 9.78
N ASN A 68 -12.42 10.29 9.26
CA ASN A 68 -11.89 10.31 7.90
C ASN A 68 -13.02 10.28 6.86
N LYS A 69 -12.92 11.15 5.85
CA LYS A 69 -13.91 11.29 4.78
C LYS A 69 -13.31 11.06 3.38
N TYR A 70 -12.02 11.25 3.23
CA TYR A 70 -11.31 11.21 1.95
C TYR A 70 -10.30 10.06 1.95
N PHE A 71 -10.39 9.18 0.96
CA PHE A 71 -9.60 7.94 0.91
C PHE A 71 -8.89 7.83 -0.44
N LEU A 72 -7.56 7.69 -0.43
CA LEU A 72 -6.79 7.48 -1.66
C LEU A 72 -6.80 6.00 -2.03
N ILE A 73 -7.35 5.70 -3.20
CA ILE A 73 -7.55 4.35 -3.72
C ILE A 73 -6.38 3.99 -4.65
N VAL A 74 -5.79 2.82 -4.38
CA VAL A 74 -4.70 2.25 -5.19
C VAL A 74 -5.22 1.21 -6.18
N ALA A 75 -6.29 0.49 -5.86
CA ALA A 75 -6.87 -0.52 -6.72
C ALA A 75 -8.33 -0.80 -6.38
N SER A 76 -9.03 -1.47 -7.30
CA SER A 76 -10.40 -1.94 -7.11
C SER A 76 -10.56 -3.32 -7.72
N PHE A 77 -11.05 -4.29 -6.95
CA PHE A 77 -11.16 -5.69 -7.37
C PHE A 77 -12.61 -6.16 -7.32
N GLN A 78 -13.02 -6.95 -8.31
CA GLN A 78 -14.34 -7.62 -8.24
C GLN A 78 -14.35 -8.77 -7.23
N ASN A 79 -13.21 -9.40 -6.97
CA ASN A 79 -13.09 -10.47 -5.97
C ASN A 79 -12.55 -9.88 -4.65
N ILE A 80 -13.36 -10.00 -3.59
CA ILE A 80 -12.99 -9.53 -2.25
C ILE A 80 -11.68 -10.12 -1.73
N GLY A 81 -11.37 -11.38 -2.04
CA GLY A 81 -10.12 -12.02 -1.61
C GLY A 81 -8.86 -11.37 -2.19
N TYR A 82 -8.93 -10.72 -3.35
CA TYR A 82 -7.82 -9.92 -3.87
C TYR A 82 -7.72 -8.56 -3.19
N ALA A 83 -8.86 -7.92 -2.89
CA ALA A 83 -8.89 -6.68 -2.14
C ALA A 83 -8.31 -6.86 -0.73
N ASP A 84 -8.71 -7.92 -0.02
CA ASP A 84 -8.22 -8.24 1.33
C ASP A 84 -6.73 -8.53 1.34
N ARG A 85 -6.21 -9.28 0.37
CA ARG A 85 -4.77 -9.56 0.26
C ARG A 85 -3.97 -8.28 0.06
N LEU A 86 -4.46 -7.36 -0.79
CA LEU A 86 -3.79 -6.08 -1.00
C LEU A 86 -3.86 -5.21 0.26
N GLN A 87 -5.03 -5.12 0.89
CA GLN A 87 -5.20 -4.38 2.14
C GLN A 87 -4.25 -4.89 3.22
N GLN A 88 -4.18 -6.20 3.43
CA GLN A 88 -3.28 -6.81 4.41
C GLN A 88 -1.81 -6.53 4.09
N LYS A 89 -1.43 -6.56 2.81
CA LYS A 89 -0.07 -6.21 2.37
C LYS A 89 0.24 -4.76 2.73
N LEU A 90 -0.65 -3.82 2.41
CA LEU A 90 -0.48 -2.40 2.71
C LEU A 90 -0.42 -2.15 4.22
N THR A 91 -1.28 -2.80 5.01
CA THR A 91 -1.22 -2.70 6.48
C THR A 91 0.10 -3.22 7.04
N LYS A 92 0.63 -4.33 6.51
CA LYS A 92 1.97 -4.84 6.89
C LYS A 92 3.10 -3.88 6.52
N GLU A 93 2.93 -3.12 5.45
CA GLU A 93 3.85 -2.06 5.02
C GLU A 93 3.69 -0.76 5.85
N GLY A 94 2.71 -0.69 6.75
CA GLY A 94 2.49 0.44 7.66
C GLY A 94 1.44 1.46 7.18
N TYR A 95 0.71 1.16 6.10
CA TYR A 95 -0.35 2.02 5.58
C TYR A 95 -1.66 1.84 6.35
N ASN A 96 -2.42 2.93 6.49
CA ASN A 96 -3.78 2.89 7.02
C ASN A 96 -4.77 2.51 5.90
N SER A 97 -4.76 1.23 5.54
CA SER A 97 -5.50 0.67 4.41
C SER A 97 -6.88 0.16 4.79
N GLU A 98 -7.89 0.51 4.01
CA GLU A 98 -9.29 0.12 4.21
C GLU A 98 -9.91 -0.41 2.90
N VAL A 99 -10.93 -1.26 3.01
CA VAL A 99 -11.70 -1.78 1.85
C VAL A 99 -13.10 -1.19 1.87
N PHE A 100 -13.58 -0.73 0.71
CA PHE A 100 -14.91 -0.16 0.53
C PHE A 100 -15.65 -0.82 -0.62
N ASP A 101 -16.89 -1.20 -0.39
CA ASP A 101 -17.76 -1.71 -1.44
C ASP A 101 -18.24 -0.58 -2.35
N ALA A 102 -18.16 -0.84 -3.65
CA ALA A 102 -18.71 0.00 -4.69
C ALA A 102 -20.04 -0.59 -5.18
N ALA A 103 -20.96 0.28 -5.58
CA ALA A 103 -22.30 -0.13 -6.04
C ALA A 103 -22.28 -1.06 -7.28
N ASN A 104 -21.16 -1.14 -7.99
CA ASN A 104 -20.96 -2.01 -9.16
C ASN A 104 -20.42 -3.40 -8.80
N GLY A 105 -20.38 -3.79 -7.52
CA GLY A 105 -19.87 -5.09 -7.08
C GLY A 105 -18.34 -5.20 -7.07
N PHE A 106 -17.64 -4.07 -7.02
CA PHE A 106 -16.19 -4.02 -6.83
C PHE A 106 -15.85 -3.56 -5.42
N HIS A 107 -14.67 -3.95 -4.95
CA HIS A 107 -14.10 -3.63 -3.65
C HIS A 107 -12.88 -2.74 -3.86
N ARG A 108 -12.97 -1.48 -3.43
CA ARG A 108 -11.91 -0.46 -3.54
C ARG A 108 -10.98 -0.59 -2.34
N VAL A 109 -9.67 -0.55 -2.58
CA VAL A 109 -8.65 -0.60 -1.53
C VAL A 109 -7.99 0.76 -1.41
N SER A 110 -8.10 1.40 -0.25
CA SER A 110 -7.35 2.61 0.06
C SER A 110 -6.00 2.28 0.68
N TYR A 111 -5.02 3.17 0.56
CA TYR A 111 -3.75 3.08 1.32
C TYR A 111 -3.58 4.25 2.32
N LYS A 112 -4.37 5.31 2.17
CA LYS A 112 -4.33 6.50 3.03
C LYS A 112 -5.72 7.09 3.18
N ALA A 113 -5.99 7.65 4.35
CA ALA A 113 -7.25 8.27 4.72
C ALA A 113 -7.01 9.66 5.32
N PHE A 114 -7.92 10.59 5.07
CA PHE A 114 -7.84 11.98 5.51
C PHE A 114 -9.22 12.47 5.99
N SER A 115 -9.21 13.31 7.03
CA SER A 115 -10.36 14.08 7.47
C SER A 115 -10.51 15.40 6.69
N ASP A 116 -9.39 16.02 6.31
CA ASP A 116 -9.35 17.29 5.55
C ASP A 116 -9.31 17.08 4.03
N ARG A 117 -10.13 17.84 3.30
CA ARG A 117 -10.21 17.81 1.84
C ARG A 117 -8.92 18.27 1.17
N ASN A 118 -8.40 19.43 1.56
CA ASN A 118 -7.24 20.04 0.94
C ASN A 118 -6.01 19.15 1.09
N SER A 119 -5.80 18.55 2.26
CA SER A 119 -4.72 17.58 2.48
C SER A 119 -4.84 16.37 1.54
N ALA A 120 -6.04 15.82 1.37
CA ALA A 120 -6.26 14.68 0.48
C ALA A 120 -5.99 15.00 -1.01
N PHE A 121 -6.42 16.18 -1.47
CA PHE A 121 -6.20 16.60 -2.86
C PHE A 121 -4.75 17.01 -3.13
N GLN A 122 -4.05 17.59 -2.15
CA GLN A 122 -2.61 17.86 -2.25
C GLN A 122 -1.82 16.56 -2.37
N GLU A 123 -2.12 15.56 -1.52
CA GLU A 123 -1.49 14.25 -1.61
C GLU A 123 -1.74 13.60 -2.98
N LEU A 124 -3.00 13.59 -3.45
CA LEU A 124 -3.35 13.02 -4.76
C LEU A 124 -2.53 13.66 -5.89
N LYS A 125 -2.35 14.99 -5.84
CA LYS A 125 -1.58 15.73 -6.83
C LYS A 125 -0.11 15.32 -6.80
N SER A 126 0.48 15.20 -5.61
CA SER A 126 1.87 14.78 -5.44
C SER A 126 2.09 13.34 -5.91
N GLU A 127 1.18 12.44 -5.57
CA GLU A 127 1.25 11.03 -5.96
C GLU A 127 1.20 10.87 -7.47
N ARG A 128 0.21 11.49 -8.12
CA ARG A 128 0.03 11.41 -9.58
C ARG A 128 1.14 12.05 -10.41
N ALA A 129 2.12 12.71 -9.78
CA ALA A 129 3.30 13.20 -10.47
C ALA A 129 4.19 12.05 -11.00
N SER A 130 4.07 10.85 -10.43
CA SER A 130 4.78 9.66 -10.92
C SER A 130 3.91 8.86 -11.91
N GLU A 131 4.50 8.34 -12.98
CA GLU A 131 3.76 7.51 -13.96
C GLU A 131 3.22 6.21 -13.34
N LYS A 132 3.90 5.67 -12.31
CA LYS A 132 3.48 4.45 -11.62
C LYS A 132 2.18 4.63 -10.84
N THR A 133 1.91 5.84 -10.36
CA THR A 133 0.79 6.11 -9.45
C THR A 133 -0.23 7.12 -9.99
N LYS A 134 -0.09 7.50 -11.27
CA LYS A 134 -1.00 8.37 -12.01
C LYS A 134 -2.47 7.95 -12.00
N GLU A 135 -2.72 6.64 -11.94
CA GLU A 135 -4.08 6.09 -11.94
C GLU A 135 -4.77 6.15 -10.58
N HIS A 136 -4.07 6.45 -9.49
CA HIS A 136 -4.68 6.52 -8.15
C HIS A 136 -5.80 7.57 -8.16
N TRP A 137 -6.88 7.33 -7.41
CA TRP A 137 -8.01 8.26 -7.34
C TRP A 137 -8.50 8.44 -5.92
N LEU A 138 -9.26 9.51 -5.68
CA LEU A 138 -9.82 9.82 -4.37
C LEU A 138 -11.27 9.34 -4.30
N TYR A 139 -11.58 8.57 -3.26
CA TYR A 139 -12.94 8.24 -2.86
C TYR A 139 -13.38 9.16 -1.73
N ILE A 140 -14.57 9.75 -1.86
CA ILE A 140 -15.16 10.63 -0.86
C ILE A 140 -16.37 9.92 -0.26
N LYS A 141 -16.28 9.59 1.03
CA LYS A 141 -17.39 8.99 1.77
C LYS A 141 -18.47 10.04 1.99
N ARG A 142 -19.71 9.70 1.64
CA ARG A 142 -20.88 10.56 1.83
C ARG A 142 -21.45 10.40 3.22
#